data_AF-A0A9E4UA57-F1
#
_entry.id   AF-A0A9E4UA57-F1
#
_cell.length_a   1.000
_cell.length_b   1.000
_cell.length_c   1.000
_cell.angle_alpha   90.00
_cell.angle_beta   90.00
_cell.angle_gamma   90.00
#
_symmetry.space_group_name_H-M   'P 1'
#
loop_
_entity.id
_entity.type
_entity.pdbx_description
1 polymer ?
#
loop_
_entity_poly.entity_id
_entity_poly.type
_entity_poly.pdbx_seq_one_letter_code
_entity_poly.pdbx_strand_id
1 'polypeptide(L)' 'MGKNLLYYFVAGTLIALAAQGLGANFVVVLAASTIGPAVLLLAVAILRYNGQL' A
#
# COMPACT_ATOMS: atom_id res chain seq x y z
N MET A 1 18.25 -3.19 -4.63
CA MET A 1 16.93 -3.63 -5.11
C MET A 1 16.07 -4.32 -4.04
N GLY A 2 16.63 -5.15 -3.13
CA GLY A 2 15.84 -5.88 -2.12
C GLY A 2 15.03 -5.03 -1.11
N LYS A 3 15.47 -3.81 -0.77
CA LYS A 3 14.74 -2.92 0.15
C LYS A 3 13.37 -2.50 -0.39
N ASN A 4 13.24 -2.34 -1.71
CA ASN A 4 11.97 -1.96 -2.32
C ASN A 4 11.00 -3.14 -2.28
N LEU A 5 11.46 -4.35 -2.59
CA LEU A 5 10.65 -5.57 -2.49
C LEU A 5 10.09 -5.79 -1.08
N LEU A 6 10.91 -5.57 -0.04
CA LEU A 6 10.48 -5.72 1.35
C LEU A 6 9.38 -4.71 1.72
N TYR A 7 9.49 -3.47 1.24
CA TYR A 7 8.44 -2.45 1.42
C TYR A 7 7.13 -2.87 0.75
N TYR A 8 7.16 -3.27 -0.52
CA TYR A 8 5.96 -3.70 -1.26
C TYR A 8 5.30 -4.91 -0.61
N PHE A 9 6.09 -5.86 -0.13
CA PHE A 9 5.59 -7.05 0.56
C PHE A 9 4.89 -6.69 1.89
N VAL A 10 5.54 -5.89 2.73
CA VAL A 10 4.99 -5.50 4.03
C VAL A 10 3.75 -4.61 3.86
N ALA A 11 3.85 -3.56 3.02
CA ALA A 11 2.73 -2.66 2.77
C ALA A 11 1.54 -3.40 2.15
N GLY A 12 1.77 -4.28 1.16
CA GLY A 12 0.72 -5.08 0.54
C GLY A 12 0.03 -6.01 1.54
N THR A 13 0.79 -6.65 2.42
CA THR A 13 0.25 -7.53 3.48
C THR A 13 -0.61 -6.75 4.48
N LEU A 14 -0.15 -5.57 4.93
CA LEU A 14 -0.93 -4.72 5.84
C LEU A 14 -2.24 -4.25 5.21
N ILE A 15 -2.21 -3.88 3.93
CA ILE A 15 -3.41 -3.46 3.19
C ILE A 15 -4.37 -4.63 2.99
N ALA A 16 -3.85 -5.82 2.70
CA ALA A 16 -4.66 -7.03 2.59
C ALA A 16 -5.35 -7.39 3.91
N LEU A 17 -4.64 -7.28 5.04
CA LEU A 17 -5.17 -7.52 6.38
C LEU A 17 -6.25 -6.50 6.75
N ALA A 18 -5.99 -5.21 6.50
CA ALA A 18 -6.96 -4.15 6.74
C ALA A 18 -8.23 -4.32 5.90
N ALA A 19 -8.09 -4.61 4.60
CA ALA A 19 -9.23 -4.82 3.71
C ALA A 19 -10.07 -6.05 4.12
N GLN A 20 -9.43 -7.14 4.53
CA GLN A 20 -10.13 -8.31 5.07
C GLN A 20 -10.83 -8.02 6.38
N GLY A 21 -10.18 -7.28 7.29
CA GLY A 21 -10.78 -6.86 8.57
C GLY A 21 -12.01 -5.98 8.40
N LEU A 22 -12.11 -5.24 7.30
CA LEU A 22 -13.27 -4.44 6.91
C LEU A 22 -14.34 -5.23 6.15
N GLY A 23 -14.16 -6.55 5.95
CA GLY A 23 -15.12 -7.41 5.25
C GLY A 23 -15.11 -7.30 3.72
N ALA A 24 -14.03 -6.78 3.13
CA ALA A 24 -13.91 -6.71 1.67
C ALA A 24 -13.78 -8.11 1.05
N ASN A 25 -14.35 -8.29 -0.15
CA ASN A 25 -14.25 -9.56 -0.87
C ASN A 25 -12.81 -9.82 -1.37
N PHE A 26 -12.51 -11.08 -1.70
CA PHE A 26 -11.17 -11.51 -2.11
C PHE A 26 -10.60 -10.69 -3.29
N VAL A 27 -11.43 -10.37 -4.27
CA VAL A 27 -11.01 -9.61 -5.46
C VAL A 27 -10.58 -8.19 -5.09
N VAL A 28 -11.33 -7.52 -4.21
CA VAL A 28 -11.00 -6.17 -3.73
C VAL A 28 -9.75 -6.21 -2.87
N VAL A 29 -9.59 -7.22 -2.00
CA VAL A 29 -8.38 -7.41 -1.18
C VAL A 29 -7.14 -7.59 -2.06
N LEU A 30 -7.25 -8.39 -3.13
CA LEU A 30 -6.15 -8.63 -4.06
C LEU A 30 -5.80 -7.37 -4.87
N ALA A 31 -6.80 -6.67 -5.39
CA ALA A 31 -6.59 -5.41 -6.10
C ALA A 31 -5.97 -4.33 -5.18
N ALA A 32 -6.47 -4.21 -3.95
CA ALA A 32 -5.98 -3.23 -2.98
C ALA A 32 -4.53 -3.52 -2.54
N SER A 33 -4.18 -4.79 -2.31
CA SER A 33 -2.84 -5.18 -1.86
C SER A 33 -1.76 -5.02 -2.94
N THR A 34 -2.13 -5.06 -4.22
CA THR A 34 -1.20 -4.85 -5.35
C THR A 34 -1.04 -3.37 -5.70
N ILE A 35 -2.12 -2.59 -5.71
CA ILE A 35 -2.12 -1.17 -6.09
C ILE A 35 -1.75 -0.27 -4.90
N GLY A 36 -2.20 -0.63 -3.70
CA GLY A 36 -2.09 0.19 -2.49
C GLY A 36 -0.68 0.64 -2.13
N PRO A 37 0.36 -0.22 -2.19
CA PRO A 37 1.74 0.20 -1.91
C PRO A 37 2.24 1.30 -2.85
N ALA A 38 1.87 1.25 -4.14
CA ALA A 38 2.25 2.29 -5.10
C ALA A 38 1.54 3.61 -4.81
N VAL A 39 0.26 3.55 -4.42
CA VAL A 39 -0.53 4.72 -4.00
C VAL A 39 0.08 5.37 -2.76
N LEU A 40 0.53 4.58 -1.78
CA LEU A 40 1.21 5.10 -0.59
C LEU A 40 2.52 5.83 -0.93
N LEU A 41 3.33 5.27 -1.83
CA LEU A 41 4.56 5.93 -2.29
C LEU A 41 4.26 7.24 -3.02
N LEU A 42 3.21 7.27 -3.84
CA LEU A 42 2.76 8.49 -4.52
C LEU A 42 2.31 9.55 -3.50
N ALA A 43 1.50 9.18 -2.51
CA ALA A 43 1.06 10.08 -1.44
C ALA A 43 2.25 10.67 -0.68
N VAL A 44 3.24 9.84 -0.33
CA VAL A 44 4.48 10.30 0.32
C VAL A 44 5.25 11.28 -0.57
N ALA A 45 5.34 11.02 -1.87
CA ALA A 45 6.00 11.92 -2.81
C ALA A 45 5.29 13.28 -2.90
N ILE A 46 3.95 13.28 -2.94
CA ILE A 46 3.14 14.50 -2.94
C ILE A 46 3.36 15.29 -1.64
N LEU A 47 3.33 14.63 -0.48
CA LEU A 47 3.52 15.30 0.82
C LEU A 47 4.91 15.94 0.94
N ARG A 48 5.96 15.25 0.48
CA ARG A 48 7.33 15.79 0.41
C ARG A 48 7.42 16.99 -0.52
N TYR A 49 6.75 16.94 -1.67
CA TYR A 49 6.71 18.06 -2.61
C TYR A 49 6.03 19.29 -2.01
N ASN A 50 5.00 19.10 -1.19
CA ASN A 50 4.31 20.17 -0.48
C ASN A 50 5.00 20.62 0.81
N GLY A 51 6.19 20.09 1.15
CA GLY A 51 6.91 20.43 2.37
C GLY A 51 6.21 20.02 3.67
N GLN A 52 5.27 19.07 3.60
CA GLN A 52 4.50 18.57 4.74
C GLN A 52 5.16 17.36 5.42
N LEU A 53 6.36 16.99 4.99
CA LEU A 53 7.09 15.79 5.40
C LEU A 53 8.59 16.04 5.43
#